data_AF-A0A9Q3KA39-F1
#
_entry.id   AF-A0A9Q3KA39-F1
#
_cell.length_a   1.000
_cell.length_b   1.000
_cell.length_c   1.000
_cell.angle_alpha   90.00
_cell.angle_beta   90.00
_cell.angle_gamma   90.00
#
_symmetry.space_group_name_H-M   'P 1'
#
loop_
_entity.id
_entity.type
_entity.pdbx_description
1 polymer ?
#
loop_
_entity_poly.entity_id
_entity_poly.type
_entity_poly.pdbx_seq_one_letter_code
_entity_poly.pdbx_strand_id
1 'polypeptide(L)' 'MIKIQEPSRPLEIAHMDWVTGLPQGGDRSYNACLVIVDRFSKTPIFLPFHKDDTAMDTALLIWNIV' A
#
# COMPACT_ATOMS: atom_id res chain seq x y z
N MET A 1 -19.34 -17.91 15.70
CA MET A 1 -18.94 -17.36 14.38
C MET A 1 -18.61 -15.89 14.59
N ILE A 2 -17.35 -15.48 14.41
CA ILE A 2 -16.95 -14.08 14.59
C ILE A 2 -17.52 -13.29 13.41
N LYS A 3 -18.32 -12.26 13.69
CA LYS A 3 -18.88 -11.37 12.67
C LYS A 3 -17.81 -10.32 12.35
N ILE A 4 -17.24 -10.37 11.15
CA ILE A 4 -16.31 -9.33 10.70
C ILE A 4 -17.16 -8.07 10.45
N GLN A 5 -16.81 -6.98 11.13
CA GLN A 5 -17.49 -5.70 10.97
C GLN A 5 -17.00 -5.04 9.67
N GLU A 6 -17.93 -4.70 8.78
CA GLU A 6 -17.60 -3.97 7.56
C GLU A 6 -17.38 -2.49 7.91
N PRO A 7 -16.40 -1.83 7.26
CA PRO A 7 -16.17 -0.40 7.46
C PRO A 7 -17.37 0.43 6.97
N SER A 8 -17.58 1.56 7.62
CA SER A 8 -18.67 2.51 7.36
C SER A 8 -18.24 3.69 6.49
N ARG A 9 -16.94 3.95 6.38
CA ARG A 9 -16.35 5.04 5.58
C ARG A 9 -15.02 4.63 4.93
N PRO A 10 -14.58 5.34 3.87
CA PRO A 10 -13.29 5.10 3.24
C PRO A 10 -12.13 5.17 4.24
N LEU A 11 -11.15 4.28 4.06
CA LEU A 11 -9.89 4.21 4.83
C LEU A 11 -10.09 3.99 6.34
N GLU A 12 -11.28 3.60 6.79
CA GLU A 12 -11.50 3.18 8.19
C GLU A 12 -10.74 1.90 8.51
N ILE A 13 -10.70 0.97 7.54
CA ILE A 13 -9.92 -0.25 7.60
C ILE A 13 -9.21 -0.38 6.26
N ALA A 14 -7.88 -0.31 6.26
CA ALA A 14 -7.04 -0.59 5.11
C ALA A 14 -6.20 -1.84 5.37
N HIS A 15 -6.06 -2.69 4.36
CA HIS A 15 -5.06 -3.74 4.35
C HIS A 15 -3.86 -3.28 3.54
N MET A 16 -2.67 -3.57 4.03
CA MET A 16 -1.42 -3.16 3.39
C MET A 16 -0.54 -4.39 3.26
N ASP A 17 0.12 -4.54 2.11
CA ASP A 17 1.11 -5.59 1.90
C ASP A 17 2.19 -5.16 0.91
N TRP A 18 3.40 -5.70 1.09
CA TRP A 18 4.55 -5.41 0.26
C TRP A 18 4.78 -6.53 -0.73
N VAL A 19 4.70 -6.21 -2.02
CA VAL A 19 5.13 -7.08 -3.10
C VAL A 19 6.59 -6.76 -3.43
N THR A 20 7.50 -7.67 -3.09
CA THR A 20 8.95 -7.48 -3.25
C THR A 20 9.54 -8.45 -4.28
N GLY A 21 10.79 -8.22 -4.68
CA GLY A 21 11.49 -9.08 -5.65
C GLY A 21 11.05 -8.87 -7.09
N LEU A 22 10.47 -7.71 -7.40
CA LEU A 22 10.11 -7.36 -8.77
C LEU A 22 11.36 -6.95 -9.56
N PRO A 23 11.38 -7.19 -10.88
CA PRO A 23 12.39 -6.58 -11.76
C PRO A 23 12.39 -5.05 -11.61
N GLN A 24 13.55 -4.43 -11.78
CA GLN A 24 13.66 -2.97 -11.78
C GLN A 24 12.83 -2.37 -12.93
N GLY A 25 11.97 -1.40 -12.61
CA GLY A 25 11.05 -0.80 -13.56
C GLY A 25 10.94 0.72 -13.45
N GLY A 26 10.66 1.35 -14.61
CA GLY A 26 10.48 2.79 -14.75
C GLY A 26 11.75 3.62 -14.57
N ASP A 27 11.62 4.94 -14.70
CA ASP A 27 12.76 5.87 -14.68
C ASP A 27 13.52 5.89 -13.33
N ARG A 28 12.85 5.47 -12.25
CA ARG A 28 13.41 5.41 -10.89
C ARG A 28 13.83 4.00 -10.46
N SER A 29 13.79 3.00 -11.36
CA SER A 29 14.24 1.63 -11.11
C SER A 29 13.63 1.00 -9.84
N TYR A 30 12.34 1.21 -9.61
CA TYR A 30 11.63 0.59 -8.50
C TYR A 30 11.64 -0.92 -8.62
N ASN A 31 11.77 -1.62 -7.50
CA ASN A 31 11.89 -3.09 -7.45
C ASN A 31 10.89 -3.74 -6.49
N ALA A 32 9.96 -2.95 -5.97
CA ALA A 32 8.92 -3.39 -5.07
C ALA A 32 7.68 -2.48 -5.19
N CYS A 33 6.54 -2.96 -4.68
CA CYS A 33 5.27 -2.23 -4.68
C CYS A 33 4.57 -2.40 -3.33
N LEU A 34 4.14 -1.30 -2.72
CA LEU A 34 3.24 -1.31 -1.57
C LEU A 34 1.80 -1.27 -2.11
N VAL A 35 1.02 -2.27 -1.74
CA VAL A 35 -0.40 -2.37 -2.09
C VAL A 35 -1.22 -1.96 -0.87
N ILE A 36 -2.07 -0.96 -1.04
CA ILE A 36 -3.01 -0.51 0.00
C ILE A 36 -4.42 -0.75 -0.52
N VAL A 37 -5.21 -1.54 0.21
CA VAL A 37 -6.59 -1.84 -0.15
C VAL A 37 -7.53 -1.29 0.90
N ASP A 38 -8.30 -0.27 0.52
CA ASP A 38 -9.41 0.22 1.34
C ASP A 38 -10.53 -0.83 1.38
N ARG A 39 -10.89 -1.33 2.57
CA ARG A 39 -11.95 -2.34 2.69
C ARG A 39 -13.33 -1.81 2.33
N PHE A 40 -13.55 -0.50 2.46
CA PHE A 40 -14.83 0.11 2.15
C PHE A 40 -15.10 0.11 0.64
N SER A 41 -14.20 0.71 -0.14
CA SER A 41 -14.32 0.79 -1.60
C SER A 41 -13.85 -0.48 -2.33
N LYS A 42 -13.04 -1.31 -1.67
CA LYS A 42 -12.30 -2.45 -2.27
C LYS A 42 -11.32 -2.03 -3.36
N THR A 43 -11.02 -0.73 -3.44
CA THR A 43 -10.10 -0.18 -4.45
C THR A 43 -8.66 -0.33 -3.97
N PRO A 44 -7.78 -0.92 -4.79
CA PRO A 44 -6.35 -0.94 -4.49
C PRO A 44 -5.66 0.35 -4.92
N ILE A 45 -4.69 0.78 -4.12
CA ILE A 45 -3.70 1.80 -4.45
C ILE A 45 -2.35 1.09 -4.54
N PHE A 46 -1.65 1.28 -5.66
CA PHE A 46 -0.33 0.69 -5.90
C PHE A 46 0.73 1.78 -5.83
N LEU A 47 1.63 1.67 -4.85
CA LEU A 47 2.70 2.63 -4.63
C LEU A 47 4.04 1.98 -4.99
N PRO A 48 4.72 2.44 -6.05
CA PRO A 48 6.04 1.92 -6.37
C PRO A 48 7.05 2.40 -5.32
N PHE A 49 7.89 1.49 -4.83
CA PHE A 49 8.90 1.78 -3.80
C PHE A 49 10.15 0.92 -3.99
N HIS A 50 11.21 1.19 -3.24
CA HIS A 50 12.41 0.38 -3.22
C HIS A 50 12.38 -0.55 -2.00
N LYS A 51 12.70 -1.83 -2.16
CA LYS A 51 12.67 -2.82 -1.08
C LYS A 51 13.45 -2.42 0.19
N ASP A 52 14.44 -1.54 0.02
CA ASP A 52 15.37 -1.08 1.05
C ASP A 52 14.92 0.25 1.67
N ASP A 53 13.78 0.81 1.23
CA ASP A 53 13.17 2.01 1.83
C ASP A 53 12.83 1.78 3.29
N THR A 54 13.06 2.80 4.11
CA THR A 54 12.79 2.71 5.53
C THR A 54 11.29 2.86 5.83
N ALA A 55 10.92 2.58 7.09
CA ALA A 55 9.57 2.88 7.57
C ALA A 55 9.22 4.38 7.44
N MET A 56 10.21 5.27 7.59
CA MET A 56 10.01 6.71 7.42
C MET A 56 9.74 7.06 5.96
N ASP A 57 10.51 6.52 5.02
CA ASP A 57 10.32 6.73 3.59
C ASP A 57 8.94 6.25 3.15
N THR A 58 8.53 5.07 3.64
CA THR A 58 7.19 4.52 3.40
C THR A 58 6.09 5.42 3.97
N ALA A 59 6.26 5.93 5.20
CA ALA A 59 5.29 6.83 5.81
C ALA A 59 5.14 8.15 5.02
N LEU A 60 6.26 8.72 4.57
CA LEU A 60 6.27 9.91 3.72
C LEU A 60 5.62 9.64 2.35
N LEU A 61 5.84 8.47 1.77
CA LEU A 61 5.20 8.07 0.51
C LEU A 61 3.67 8.01 0.65
N ILE A 62 3.18 7.40 1.71
CA ILE A 62 1.74 7.29 1.98
C ILE A 62 1.13 8.67 2.24
N TRP A 63 1.75 9.48 3.10
CA TRP A 63 1.23 10.80 3.48
C TRP A 63 1.05 11.76 2.29
N ASN A 64 1.88 11.62 1.26
CA ASN A 64 1.81 12.48 0.08
C ASN A 64 0.81 11.99 -0.97
N ILE A 65 0.20 10.81 -0.80
CA ILE A 65 -0.67 10.18 -1.81
C ILE A 65 -2.08 9.90 -1.29
N VAL A 66 -2.20 9.44 -0.05
CA VAL A 66 -3.47 9.05 0.61
C VAL A 66 -3.98 10.22 1.45
#